data_AF-A0A352NIZ3-F1
#
_entry.id   AF-A0A352NIZ3-F1
#
_cell.length_a   1.000
_cell.length_b   1.000
_cell.length_c   1.000
_cell.angle_alpha   90.00
_cell.angle_beta   90.00
_cell.angle_gamma   90.00
#
_symmetry.space_group_name_H-M   'P 1'
#
loop_
_entity.id
_entity.type
_entity.pdbx_description
1 polymer ?
#
loop_
_entity_poly.entity_id
_entity_poly.type
_entity_poly.pdbx_seq_one_letter_code
_entity_poly.pdbx_strand_id
1 'polypeptide(L)'
;IGVHKMDSRLLYYGRLPFELIWAFFHDTYGLIRDDAELRAASSDELFKLCAKPFIETPLQLVLLVVSSKGQTFITKELITYTDTVYAFLLIDSLRRNFSERPKLLGHVFQDLYLPVRKDKPFDVSNYLWRNRILKKVLQKKSILQDVEILAFRKSLVQAYPYLGNLIDFTTHYQIIIREGSGMNKEQVDIAVKLGQQIVISAKDASTGNFDRVKGDLFALRKTRTVTDFLEQLNRIQFRYNITVSKQILGGILAEPDFSHEDFKDFKAYCLLGALNAYNNYKRPSKNAETVAAN
;
A
#
# COMPACT_ATOMS: atom_id res chain seq x y z
N ILE A 1 -13.03 -22.65 8.59
CA ILE A 1 -12.56 -21.39 7.95
C ILE A 1 -11.14 -21.61 7.43
N GLY A 2 -10.87 -21.39 6.13
CA GLY A 2 -9.51 -21.17 5.61
C GLY A 2 -8.67 -22.36 5.11
N VAL A 3 -9.24 -23.54 4.86
CA VAL A 3 -8.48 -24.73 4.40
C VAL A 3 -8.66 -25.10 2.93
N HIS A 4 -9.63 -24.48 2.23
CA HIS A 4 -9.92 -24.79 0.83
C HIS A 4 -9.58 -23.63 -0.11
N LYS A 5 -8.83 -23.95 -1.17
CA LYS A 5 -8.41 -23.00 -2.23
C LYS A 5 -9.60 -22.35 -2.96
N MET A 6 -10.77 -23.00 -2.95
CA MET A 6 -11.94 -22.60 -3.75
C MET A 6 -12.59 -21.29 -3.29
N ASP A 7 -12.40 -20.85 -2.05
CA ASP A 7 -13.10 -19.65 -1.53
C ASP A 7 -12.32 -18.34 -1.70
N SER A 8 -11.12 -18.35 -2.31
CA SER A 8 -10.25 -17.16 -2.41
C SER A 8 -9.95 -16.45 -1.07
N ARG A 9 -10.13 -17.15 0.06
CA ARG A 9 -9.88 -16.66 1.42
C ARG A 9 -8.40 -16.38 1.63
N LEU A 10 -8.08 -15.23 2.23
CA LEU A 10 -6.69 -14.84 2.48
C LEU A 10 -5.99 -15.79 3.45
N LEU A 11 -6.75 -16.44 4.35
CA LEU A 11 -6.19 -17.33 5.37
C LEU A 11 -5.42 -18.50 4.73
N TYR A 12 -5.87 -18.99 3.57
CA TYR A 12 -5.19 -20.04 2.81
C TYR A 12 -3.81 -19.61 2.30
N TYR A 13 -3.64 -18.31 2.01
CA TYR A 13 -2.41 -17.75 1.45
C TYR A 13 -1.46 -17.16 2.50
N GLY A 14 -1.91 -17.02 3.75
CA GLY A 14 -1.10 -16.56 4.86
C GLY A 14 -0.05 -17.60 5.25
N ARG A 15 1.21 -17.16 5.42
CA ARG A 15 2.33 -18.04 5.79
C ARG A 15 3.06 -17.56 7.03
N LEU A 16 3.07 -16.26 7.26
CA LEU A 16 3.74 -15.63 8.39
C LEU A 16 2.72 -15.08 9.41
N PRO A 17 3.12 -14.89 10.68
CA PRO A 17 2.18 -14.67 11.77
C PRO A 17 1.21 -13.48 11.57
N PHE A 18 1.72 -12.32 11.15
CA PHE A 18 0.88 -11.14 10.93
C PHE A 18 0.08 -11.20 9.62
N GLU A 19 0.50 -12.06 8.67
CA GLU A 19 -0.32 -12.38 7.51
C GLU A 19 -1.55 -13.18 7.91
N LEU A 20 -1.37 -14.16 8.81
CA LEU A 20 -2.46 -14.99 9.34
C LEU A 20 -3.43 -14.14 10.17
N ILE A 21 -2.92 -13.26 11.02
CA ILE A 21 -3.76 -12.35 11.83
C ILE A 21 -4.56 -11.41 10.92
N TRP A 22 -3.92 -10.76 9.94
CA TRP A 22 -4.63 -9.91 8.98
C TRP A 22 -5.68 -10.68 8.20
N ALA A 23 -5.32 -11.85 7.66
CA ALA A 23 -6.21 -12.70 6.90
C ALA A 23 -7.40 -13.18 7.74
N PHE A 24 -7.19 -13.49 9.02
CA PHE A 24 -8.25 -13.84 9.96
C PHE A 24 -9.26 -12.69 10.07
N PHE A 25 -8.81 -11.46 10.34
CA PHE A 25 -9.73 -10.33 10.44
C PHE A 25 -10.43 -10.04 9.11
N HIS A 26 -9.70 -10.05 8.00
CA HIS A 26 -10.25 -9.83 6.67
C HIS A 26 -11.35 -10.82 6.32
N ASP A 27 -11.06 -12.12 6.45
CA ASP A 27 -12.00 -13.17 6.05
C ASP A 27 -13.17 -13.28 7.03
N THR A 28 -12.93 -13.08 8.33
CA THR A 28 -14.01 -13.06 9.35
C THR A 28 -14.95 -11.90 9.14
N TYR A 29 -14.41 -10.68 8.92
CA TYR A 29 -15.24 -9.52 8.61
C TYR A 29 -16.01 -9.73 7.30
N GLY A 30 -15.38 -10.32 6.27
CA GLY A 30 -16.05 -10.66 5.01
C GLY A 30 -17.28 -11.54 5.21
N LEU A 31 -17.14 -12.63 5.98
CA LEU A 31 -18.28 -13.52 6.29
C LEU A 31 -19.42 -12.80 7.02
N ILE A 32 -19.07 -11.97 8.01
CA ILE A 32 -20.06 -11.22 8.79
C ILE A 32 -20.76 -10.21 7.91
N ARG A 33 -20.02 -9.54 7.02
CA ARG A 33 -20.54 -8.56 6.10
C ARG A 33 -21.46 -9.19 5.07
N ASP A 34 -21.08 -10.31 4.47
CA ASP A 34 -21.91 -11.03 3.48
C ASP A 34 -23.27 -11.39 4.10
N ASP A 35 -23.28 -11.87 5.35
CA ASP A 35 -24.51 -12.17 6.09
C ASP A 35 -25.30 -10.91 6.52
N ALA A 36 -24.60 -9.83 6.87
CA ALA A 36 -25.23 -8.57 7.25
C ALA A 36 -25.85 -7.84 6.04
N GLU A 37 -25.25 -7.93 4.85
CA GLU A 37 -25.78 -7.34 3.62
C GLU A 37 -27.12 -7.96 3.21
N LEU A 38 -27.40 -9.21 3.61
CA LEU A 38 -28.70 -9.86 3.40
C LEU A 38 -29.80 -9.34 4.35
N ARG A 39 -29.41 -8.72 5.48
CA ARG A 39 -30.31 -8.38 6.59
C ARG A 39 -30.46 -6.88 6.80
N ALA A 40 -29.47 -6.09 6.42
CA ALA A 40 -29.44 -4.65 6.66
C ALA A 40 -30.35 -3.90 5.67
N ALA A 41 -31.20 -3.01 6.19
CA ALA A 41 -32.00 -2.09 5.39
C ALA A 41 -31.27 -0.76 5.08
N SER A 42 -30.14 -0.48 5.75
CA SER A 42 -29.36 0.75 5.57
C SER A 42 -27.86 0.55 5.81
N SER A 43 -27.05 1.53 5.38
CA SER A 43 -25.60 1.55 5.63
C SER A 43 -25.23 1.67 7.11
N ASP A 44 -26.04 2.39 7.89
CA ASP A 44 -25.88 2.50 9.36
C ASP A 44 -26.19 1.17 10.05
N GLU A 45 -27.25 0.49 9.60
CA GLU A 45 -27.58 -0.85 10.10
C GLU A 45 -26.51 -1.87 9.72
N LEU A 46 -25.97 -1.79 8.49
CA LEU A 46 -24.85 -2.63 8.07
C LEU A 46 -23.62 -2.43 8.96
N PHE A 47 -23.28 -1.18 9.31
CA PHE A 47 -22.22 -0.90 10.29
C PHE A 47 -22.50 -1.55 11.64
N LYS A 48 -23.72 -1.36 12.16
CA LYS A 48 -24.12 -1.93 13.45
C LYS A 48 -24.02 -3.45 13.45
N LEU A 49 -24.39 -4.13 12.37
CA LEU A 49 -24.26 -5.58 12.27
C LEU A 49 -22.81 -6.05 12.15
N CYS A 50 -21.95 -5.30 11.45
CA CYS A 50 -20.57 -5.73 11.16
C CYS A 50 -19.56 -5.37 12.25
N ALA A 51 -19.67 -4.18 12.85
CA ALA A 51 -18.62 -3.60 13.70
C ALA A 51 -19.01 -3.55 15.19
N LYS A 52 -20.29 -3.28 15.49
CA LYS A 52 -20.77 -3.10 16.88
C LYS A 52 -20.52 -4.31 17.79
N PRO A 53 -20.70 -5.58 17.35
CA PRO A 53 -20.45 -6.74 18.20
C PRO A 53 -19.01 -6.78 18.73
N PHE A 54 -18.05 -6.35 17.91
CA PHE A 54 -16.64 -6.33 18.29
C PHE A 54 -16.30 -5.17 19.22
N ILE A 55 -16.98 -4.03 19.10
CA ILE A 55 -16.85 -2.90 20.03
C ILE A 55 -17.38 -3.29 21.41
N GLU A 56 -18.54 -3.96 21.46
CA GLU A 56 -19.21 -4.31 22.72
C GLU A 56 -18.58 -5.53 23.41
N THR A 57 -17.96 -6.42 22.64
CA THR A 57 -17.25 -7.59 23.18
C THR A 57 -15.80 -7.61 22.66
N PRO A 58 -14.88 -6.88 23.32
CA PRO A 58 -13.47 -6.91 22.96
C PRO A 58 -12.94 -8.34 23.05
N LEU A 59 -12.32 -8.81 21.96
CA LEU A 59 -11.76 -10.16 21.88
C LEU A 59 -10.24 -10.08 22.04
N GLN A 60 -9.65 -11.14 22.56
CA GLN A 60 -8.20 -11.34 22.54
C GLN A 60 -7.88 -12.46 21.56
N LEU A 61 -7.02 -12.18 20.58
CA LEU A 61 -6.52 -13.18 19.65
C LEU A 61 -5.16 -13.67 20.12
N VAL A 62 -5.02 -14.98 20.29
CA VAL A 62 -3.74 -15.63 20.61
C VAL A 62 -3.33 -16.51 19.43
N LEU A 63 -2.20 -16.19 18.80
CA LEU A 63 -1.60 -16.99 17.75
C LEU A 63 -0.39 -17.74 18.31
N LEU A 64 -0.49 -19.07 18.34
CA LEU A 64 0.59 -19.97 18.73
C LEU A 64 1.23 -20.57 17.47
N VAL A 65 2.51 -20.29 17.24
CA VAL A 65 3.31 -20.90 16.17
C VAL A 65 4.14 -22.01 16.77
N VAL A 66 3.93 -23.23 16.28
CA VAL A 66 4.67 -24.42 16.72
C VAL A 66 5.46 -25.03 15.58
N SER A 67 6.55 -25.72 15.90
CA SER A 67 7.26 -26.59 14.96
C SER A 67 7.38 -28.00 15.53
N SER A 68 7.39 -29.00 14.67
CA SER A 68 7.70 -30.37 15.08
C SER A 68 9.16 -30.50 15.56
N LYS A 69 9.37 -31.31 16.60
CA LYS A 69 10.67 -31.70 17.12
C LYS A 69 10.58 -33.19 17.50
N GLY A 70 10.91 -34.07 16.56
CA GLY A 70 10.71 -35.51 16.72
C GLY A 70 9.22 -35.83 16.88
N GLN A 71 8.84 -36.44 18.00
CA GLN A 71 7.44 -36.76 18.34
C GLN A 71 6.72 -35.65 19.14
N THR A 72 7.39 -34.53 19.46
CA THR A 72 6.79 -33.42 20.21
C THR A 72 6.73 -32.14 19.38
N PHE A 73 6.03 -31.13 19.90
CA PHE A 73 6.03 -29.78 19.35
C PHE A 73 6.79 -28.84 20.26
N ILE A 74 7.49 -27.88 19.65
CA ILE A 74 8.09 -26.77 20.38
C ILE A 74 7.42 -25.47 19.93
N THR A 75 7.04 -24.65 20.90
CA THR A 75 6.55 -23.30 20.64
C THR A 75 7.69 -22.45 20.07
N LYS A 76 7.48 -21.91 18.87
CA LYS A 76 8.40 -21.00 18.20
C LYS A 76 8.07 -19.55 18.49
N GLU A 77 6.78 -19.22 18.50
CA GLU A 77 6.31 -17.87 18.72
C GLU A 77 4.92 -17.92 19.37
N LEU A 78 4.66 -16.98 20.27
CA LEU A 78 3.36 -16.74 20.87
C LEU A 78 3.05 -15.25 20.68
N ILE A 79 2.02 -14.95 19.90
CA ILE A 79 1.59 -13.57 19.67
C ILE A 79 0.23 -13.39 20.30
N THR A 80 0.12 -12.35 21.13
CA THR A 80 -1.15 -11.88 21.66
C THR A 80 -1.51 -10.57 20.98
N TYR A 81 -2.73 -10.50 20.47
CA TYR A 81 -3.27 -9.30 19.84
C TYR A 81 -4.59 -8.93 20.51
N THR A 82 -4.61 -7.76 21.15
CA THR A 82 -5.73 -7.27 21.97
C THR A 82 -6.58 -6.22 21.25
N ASP A 83 -6.03 -5.52 20.26
CA ASP A 83 -6.71 -4.41 19.57
C ASP A 83 -7.63 -4.92 18.45
N THR A 84 -8.49 -5.90 18.74
CA THR A 84 -9.40 -6.51 17.75
C THR A 84 -10.42 -5.51 17.24
N VAL A 85 -10.90 -4.62 18.11
CA VAL A 85 -11.83 -3.54 17.76
C VAL A 85 -11.23 -2.68 16.64
N TYR A 86 -9.98 -2.25 16.82
CA TYR A 86 -9.27 -1.46 15.82
C TYR A 86 -9.18 -2.20 14.48
N ALA A 87 -8.79 -3.48 14.48
CA ALA A 87 -8.64 -4.24 13.24
C ALA A 87 -9.96 -4.36 12.46
N PHE A 88 -11.07 -4.64 13.15
CA PHE A 88 -12.39 -4.71 12.50
C PHE A 88 -12.86 -3.35 11.99
N LEU A 89 -12.70 -2.28 12.77
CA LEU A 89 -13.05 -0.92 12.34
C LEU A 89 -12.21 -0.44 11.16
N LEU A 90 -10.93 -0.80 11.13
CA LEU A 90 -10.05 -0.50 10.01
C LEU A 90 -10.54 -1.17 8.73
N ILE A 91 -10.83 -2.48 8.79
CA ILE A 91 -11.31 -3.22 7.62
C ILE A 91 -12.65 -2.67 7.16
N ASP A 92 -13.56 -2.39 8.08
CA ASP A 92 -14.86 -1.78 7.79
C ASP A 92 -14.71 -0.43 7.06
N SER A 93 -13.89 0.48 7.61
CA SER A 93 -13.61 1.77 7.00
C SER A 93 -13.02 1.65 5.59
N LEU A 94 -12.03 0.77 5.41
CA LEU A 94 -11.43 0.51 4.10
C LEU A 94 -12.46 -0.08 3.12
N ARG A 95 -13.31 -1.01 3.57
CA ARG A 95 -14.36 -1.62 2.73
C ARG A 95 -15.41 -0.62 2.29
N ARG A 96 -15.77 0.36 3.13
CA ARG A 96 -16.65 1.48 2.74
C ARG A 96 -15.99 2.38 1.71
N ASN A 97 -14.74 2.78 1.96
CA ASN A 97 -13.98 3.66 1.06
C ASN A 97 -13.73 3.02 -0.32
N PHE A 98 -13.70 1.69 -0.39
CA PHE A 98 -13.46 0.93 -1.62
C PHE A 98 -14.64 0.04 -1.99
N SER A 99 -15.88 0.49 -1.75
CA SER A 99 -17.10 -0.27 -2.04
C SER A 99 -17.19 -0.72 -3.51
N GLU A 100 -16.77 0.11 -4.45
CA GLU A 100 -16.72 -0.20 -5.89
C GLU A 100 -15.63 -1.22 -6.26
N ARG A 101 -14.69 -1.49 -5.35
CA ARG A 101 -13.55 -2.40 -5.55
C ARG A 101 -13.48 -3.41 -4.40
N PRO A 102 -14.46 -4.33 -4.28
CA PRO A 102 -14.56 -5.24 -3.14
C PRO A 102 -13.37 -6.21 -3.00
N LYS A 103 -12.58 -6.41 -4.06
CA LYS A 103 -11.38 -7.27 -4.03
C LYS A 103 -10.10 -6.51 -3.69
N LEU A 104 -10.15 -5.18 -3.49
CA LEU A 104 -8.95 -4.35 -3.32
C LEU A 104 -8.05 -4.86 -2.19
N LEU A 105 -8.60 -5.13 -1.00
CA LEU A 105 -7.79 -5.59 0.14
C LEU A 105 -7.12 -6.95 -0.13
N GLY A 106 -7.78 -7.83 -0.88
CA GLY A 106 -7.18 -9.08 -1.33
C GLY A 106 -6.06 -8.85 -2.36
N HIS A 107 -6.24 -7.90 -3.28
CA HIS A 107 -5.18 -7.50 -4.21
C HIS A 107 -4.01 -6.84 -3.50
N VAL A 108 -4.25 -5.98 -2.50
CA VAL A 108 -3.20 -5.38 -1.66
C VAL A 108 -2.42 -6.47 -0.94
N PHE A 109 -3.09 -7.45 -0.35
CA PHE A 109 -2.44 -8.59 0.30
C PHE A 109 -1.50 -9.35 -0.66
N GLN A 110 -1.86 -9.45 -1.94
CA GLN A 110 -0.99 -10.00 -2.98
C GLN A 110 0.10 -8.98 -3.37
N ASP A 111 -0.22 -7.72 -3.55
CA ASP A 111 0.75 -6.71 -3.98
C ASP A 111 1.84 -6.43 -2.93
N LEU A 112 1.66 -6.86 -1.68
CA LEU A 112 2.67 -6.74 -0.62
C LEU A 112 3.82 -7.76 -0.70
N TYR A 113 3.82 -8.70 -1.66
CA TYR A 113 4.94 -9.66 -1.87
C TYR A 113 5.85 -9.22 -3.04
N LEU A 114 7.16 -9.49 -2.96
CA LEU A 114 8.07 -9.31 -4.10
C LEU A 114 8.01 -10.52 -5.05
N PRO A 115 7.88 -10.33 -6.37
CA PRO A 115 7.80 -11.43 -7.33
C PRO A 115 8.92 -12.44 -7.12
N VAL A 116 8.52 -13.69 -6.95
CA VAL A 116 9.43 -14.81 -6.74
C VAL A 116 10.12 -15.11 -8.08
N ARG A 117 11.45 -15.17 -8.10
CA ARG A 117 12.16 -15.55 -9.32
C ARG A 117 11.79 -17.00 -9.68
N LYS A 118 11.56 -17.29 -10.96
CA LYS A 118 11.10 -18.61 -11.44
C LYS A 118 12.03 -19.76 -11.02
N ASP A 119 13.30 -19.47 -10.75
CA ASP A 119 14.35 -20.40 -10.31
C ASP A 119 14.41 -20.64 -8.79
N LYS A 120 13.69 -19.85 -7.96
CA LYS A 120 13.60 -20.05 -6.51
C LYS A 120 12.17 -19.83 -6.01
N PRO A 121 11.29 -20.85 -6.07
CA PRO A 121 9.85 -20.71 -5.83
C PRO A 121 9.46 -20.32 -4.39
N PHE A 122 10.40 -20.35 -3.43
CA PHE A 122 10.19 -19.85 -2.09
C PHE A 122 11.43 -19.10 -1.60
N ASP A 123 11.34 -17.78 -1.54
CA ASP A 123 12.32 -16.93 -0.87
C ASP A 123 11.63 -16.25 0.31
N VAL A 124 11.96 -16.68 1.53
CA VAL A 124 11.42 -16.12 2.77
C VAL A 124 11.51 -14.60 2.78
N SER A 125 12.59 -14.02 2.22
CA SER A 125 12.79 -12.58 2.19
C SER A 125 11.72 -11.81 1.41
N ASN A 126 11.06 -12.47 0.44
CA ASN A 126 9.95 -11.89 -0.32
C ASN A 126 8.65 -11.81 0.49
N TYR A 127 8.44 -12.73 1.45
CA TYR A 127 7.30 -12.74 2.35
C TYR A 127 7.47 -11.78 3.53
N LEU A 128 8.71 -11.43 3.88
CA LEU A 128 8.99 -10.53 5.02
C LEU A 128 8.35 -9.14 4.85
N TRP A 129 8.21 -8.63 3.63
CA TRP A 129 7.59 -7.33 3.38
C TRP A 129 6.12 -7.30 3.77
N ARG A 130 5.35 -8.28 3.29
CA ARG A 130 3.93 -8.40 3.63
C ARG A 130 3.73 -8.57 5.12
N ASN A 131 4.44 -9.48 5.76
CA ASN A 131 4.33 -9.69 7.20
C ASN A 131 4.74 -8.44 8.00
N ARG A 132 5.82 -7.74 7.62
CA ARG A 132 6.28 -6.51 8.27
C ARG A 132 5.26 -5.37 8.14
N ILE A 133 4.74 -5.16 6.93
CA ILE A 133 3.79 -4.09 6.66
C ILE A 133 2.47 -4.38 7.37
N LEU A 134 1.94 -5.61 7.28
CA LEU A 134 0.72 -6.00 7.99
C LEU A 134 0.89 -5.95 9.51
N LYS A 135 2.07 -6.27 10.05
CA LYS A 135 2.39 -6.04 11.47
C LYS A 135 2.22 -4.56 11.84
N LYS A 136 2.77 -3.65 11.02
CA LYS A 136 2.63 -2.21 11.27
C LYS A 136 1.19 -1.73 11.13
N VAL A 137 0.44 -2.25 10.16
CA VAL A 137 -0.99 -2.00 10.01
C VAL A 137 -1.74 -2.38 11.28
N LEU A 138 -1.57 -3.61 11.75
CA LEU A 138 -2.22 -4.10 12.97
C LEU A 138 -1.78 -3.34 14.23
N GLN A 139 -0.61 -2.72 14.23
CA GLN A 139 -0.09 -1.90 15.32
C GLN A 139 -0.42 -0.40 15.19
N LYS A 140 -1.29 -0.01 14.25
CA LYS A 140 -1.64 1.40 13.97
C LYS A 140 -0.42 2.28 13.69
N LYS A 141 0.57 1.75 12.98
CA LYS A 141 1.83 2.45 12.63
C LYS A 141 1.87 2.84 11.16
N SER A 142 2.57 3.94 10.85
CA SER A 142 2.81 4.33 9.46
C SER A 142 3.53 3.24 8.66
N ILE A 143 3.00 2.96 7.48
CA ILE A 143 3.57 2.02 6.49
C ILE A 143 4.16 2.73 5.27
N LEU A 144 4.06 4.06 5.16
CA LEU A 144 4.30 4.79 3.92
C LEU A 144 5.73 4.58 3.40
N GLN A 145 6.71 4.68 4.29
CA GLN A 145 8.12 4.45 3.96
C GLN A 145 8.39 2.99 3.57
N ASP A 146 7.75 2.02 4.23
CA ASP A 146 7.90 0.61 3.89
C ASP A 146 7.29 0.29 2.52
N VAL A 147 6.14 0.89 2.20
CA VAL A 147 5.47 0.75 0.91
C VAL A 147 6.26 1.46 -0.20
N GLU A 148 6.82 2.64 0.05
CA GLU A 148 7.72 3.33 -0.89
C GLU A 148 8.92 2.45 -1.25
N ILE A 149 9.61 1.90 -0.25
CA ILE A 149 10.76 1.02 -0.47
C ILE A 149 10.33 -0.24 -1.24
N LEU A 150 9.20 -0.83 -0.89
CA LEU A 150 8.67 -2.01 -1.57
C LEU A 150 8.34 -1.71 -3.04
N ALA A 151 7.63 -0.61 -3.31
CA ALA A 151 7.25 -0.18 -4.66
C ALA A 151 8.48 0.05 -5.55
N PHE A 152 9.52 0.66 -4.98
CA PHE A 152 10.79 0.87 -5.65
C PHE A 152 11.49 -0.46 -5.96
N ARG A 153 11.58 -1.38 -4.97
CA ARG A 153 12.15 -2.72 -5.17
C ARG A 153 11.37 -3.52 -6.21
N LYS A 154 10.03 -3.43 -6.20
CA LYS A 154 9.18 -4.04 -7.23
C LYS A 154 9.53 -3.52 -8.62
N SER A 155 9.69 -2.21 -8.77
CA SER A 155 10.03 -1.57 -10.05
C SER A 155 11.48 -1.82 -10.53
N LEU A 156 12.30 -2.46 -9.69
CA LEU A 156 13.62 -2.97 -10.03
C LEU A 156 13.60 -4.45 -10.46
N VAL A 157 12.75 -5.26 -9.82
CA VAL A 157 12.73 -6.73 -10.02
C VAL A 157 11.68 -7.16 -11.04
N GLN A 158 10.56 -6.46 -11.14
CA GLN A 158 9.47 -6.75 -12.05
C GLN A 158 9.46 -5.76 -13.21
N ALA A 159 9.19 -6.27 -14.42
CA ALA A 159 8.87 -5.40 -15.55
C ALA A 159 7.54 -4.68 -15.28
N TYR A 160 7.64 -3.39 -14.97
CA TYR A 160 6.53 -2.43 -14.93
C TYR A 160 5.34 -2.89 -14.06
N PRO A 161 5.55 -3.08 -12.73
CA PRO A 161 4.49 -3.51 -11.83
C PRO A 161 3.39 -2.46 -11.71
N TYR A 162 2.14 -2.92 -11.62
CA TYR A 162 1.03 -2.07 -11.20
C TYR A 162 1.14 -1.80 -9.70
N LEU A 163 1.08 -0.52 -9.30
CA LEU A 163 1.23 -0.11 -7.91
C LEU A 163 -0.05 0.57 -7.37
N GLY A 164 -1.08 0.75 -8.20
CA GLY A 164 -2.27 1.52 -7.84
C GLY A 164 -2.97 1.02 -6.57
N ASN A 165 -3.12 -0.30 -6.39
CA ASN A 165 -3.75 -0.83 -5.17
C ASN A 165 -2.95 -0.46 -3.90
N LEU A 166 -1.61 -0.54 -3.96
CA LEU A 166 -0.75 -0.20 -2.82
C LEU A 166 -0.84 1.28 -2.49
N ILE A 167 -0.87 2.15 -3.52
CA ILE A 167 -0.98 3.59 -3.35
C ILE A 167 -2.32 3.93 -2.71
N ASP A 168 -3.42 3.44 -3.29
CA ASP A 168 -4.76 3.72 -2.79
C ASP A 168 -4.92 3.26 -1.34
N PHE A 169 -4.51 2.02 -1.05
CA PHE A 169 -4.54 1.49 0.32
C PHE A 169 -3.72 2.35 1.27
N THR A 170 -2.48 2.70 0.89
CA THR A 170 -1.57 3.45 1.75
C THR A 170 -2.11 4.84 2.04
N THR A 171 -2.57 5.57 1.03
CA THR A 171 -3.15 6.91 1.20
C THR A 171 -4.33 6.90 2.18
N HIS A 172 -5.27 5.96 2.01
CA HIS A 172 -6.44 5.90 2.89
C HIS A 172 -6.09 5.42 4.30
N TYR A 173 -5.24 4.40 4.41
CA TYR A 173 -4.78 3.89 5.70
C TYR A 173 -4.04 4.96 6.53
N GLN A 174 -3.18 5.75 5.89
CA GLN A 174 -2.41 6.81 6.56
C GLN A 174 -3.32 7.91 7.11
N ILE A 175 -4.34 8.31 6.36
CA ILE A 175 -5.34 9.28 6.83
C ILE A 175 -6.07 8.74 8.07
N ILE A 176 -6.46 7.45 8.06
CA ILE A 176 -7.17 6.82 9.19
C ILE A 176 -6.32 6.84 10.46
N ILE A 177 -5.04 6.44 10.40
CA ILE A 177 -4.22 6.29 11.62
C ILE A 177 -3.70 7.61 12.19
N ARG A 178 -3.65 8.66 11.37
CA ARG A 178 -3.11 9.97 11.76
C ARG A 178 -4.10 10.84 12.51
N GLU A 179 -5.40 10.54 12.43
CA GLU A 179 -6.45 11.23 13.19
C GLU A 179 -6.38 12.77 13.10
N GLY A 180 -5.99 13.30 11.94
CA GLY A 180 -5.86 14.75 11.71
C GLY A 180 -4.47 15.35 11.96
N SER A 181 -3.46 14.53 12.28
CA SER A 181 -2.06 14.97 12.41
C SER A 181 -1.23 14.76 11.12
N GLY A 182 -0.26 15.64 10.88
CA GLY A 182 0.60 15.61 9.69
C GLY A 182 -0.14 15.97 8.39
N MET A 183 0.38 15.47 7.26
CA MET A 183 -0.19 15.80 5.94
C MET A 183 -1.69 15.51 5.80
N ASN A 184 -2.45 16.52 5.36
CA ASN A 184 -3.87 16.38 5.03
C ASN A 184 -4.09 15.76 3.63
N LYS A 185 -5.34 15.42 3.31
CA LYS A 185 -5.70 14.79 2.03
C LYS A 185 -5.30 15.61 0.80
N GLU A 186 -5.47 16.92 0.86
CA GLU A 186 -5.11 17.83 -0.25
C GLU A 186 -3.59 17.85 -0.48
N GLN A 187 -2.81 17.93 0.59
CA GLN A 187 -1.34 17.88 0.51
C GLN A 187 -0.85 16.53 -0.04
N VAL A 188 -1.49 15.41 0.35
CA VAL A 188 -1.20 14.08 -0.20
C VAL A 188 -1.53 14.02 -1.70
N ASP A 189 -2.70 14.51 -2.11
CA ASP A 189 -3.12 14.53 -3.51
C ASP A 189 -2.17 15.39 -4.36
N ILE A 190 -1.73 16.53 -3.84
CA ILE A 190 -0.74 17.40 -4.50
C ILE A 190 0.59 16.67 -4.67
N ALA A 191 1.07 15.98 -3.63
CA ALA A 191 2.30 15.20 -3.71
C ALA A 191 2.22 14.10 -4.78
N VAL A 192 1.14 13.31 -4.79
CA VAL A 192 0.92 12.25 -5.79
C VAL A 192 0.85 12.83 -7.20
N LYS A 193 0.11 13.92 -7.41
CA LYS A 193 -0.03 14.60 -8.71
C LYS A 193 1.29 15.18 -9.21
N LEU A 194 2.11 15.77 -8.34
CA LEU A 194 3.46 16.22 -8.70
C LEU A 194 4.29 15.07 -9.28
N GLY A 195 4.29 13.92 -8.59
CA GLY A 195 4.99 12.73 -9.05
C GLY A 195 4.52 12.25 -10.42
N GLN A 196 3.20 12.19 -10.62
CA GLN A 196 2.60 11.84 -11.92
C GLN A 196 3.01 12.84 -13.01
N GLN A 197 2.91 14.14 -12.73
CA GLN A 197 3.22 15.21 -13.67
C GLN A 197 4.68 15.15 -14.14
N ILE A 198 5.64 14.88 -13.23
CA ILE A 198 7.05 14.69 -13.60
C ILE A 198 7.19 13.65 -14.72
N VAL A 199 6.49 12.53 -14.59
CA VAL A 199 6.57 11.43 -15.54
C VAL A 199 5.82 11.73 -16.84
N ILE A 200 4.63 12.33 -16.76
CA ILE A 200 3.83 12.72 -17.92
C ILE A 200 4.63 13.70 -18.79
N SER A 201 5.14 14.78 -18.20
CA SER A 201 5.94 15.76 -18.95
C SER A 201 7.24 15.18 -19.48
N ALA A 202 7.90 14.27 -18.74
CA ALA A 202 9.09 13.59 -19.25
C ALA A 202 8.76 12.69 -20.45
N LYS A 203 7.56 12.09 -20.50
CA LYS A 203 7.09 11.31 -21.64
C LYS A 203 6.93 12.22 -22.86
N ASP A 204 6.23 13.34 -22.69
CA ASP A 204 5.91 14.30 -23.76
C ASP A 204 7.18 14.97 -24.31
N ALA A 205 8.15 15.27 -23.44
CA ALA A 205 9.44 15.83 -23.84
C ALA A 205 10.41 14.80 -24.43
N SER A 206 10.15 13.50 -24.29
CA SER A 206 11.09 12.46 -24.75
C SER A 206 10.90 12.12 -26.23
N THR A 207 11.91 12.40 -27.04
CA THR A 207 12.02 11.94 -28.44
C THR A 207 12.65 10.53 -28.57
N GLY A 208 12.83 9.80 -27.47
CA GLY A 208 13.37 8.43 -27.49
C GLY A 208 13.98 7.91 -26.18
N ASN A 209 14.38 8.79 -25.25
CA ASN A 209 15.00 8.37 -23.97
C ASN A 209 14.11 8.66 -22.75
N PHE A 210 12.93 8.05 -22.72
CA PHE A 210 12.03 8.14 -21.56
C PHE A 210 12.63 7.53 -20.29
N ASP A 211 13.54 6.56 -20.41
CA ASP A 211 14.16 5.89 -19.26
C ASP A 211 15.04 6.80 -18.41
N ARG A 212 15.47 7.94 -18.95
CA ARG A 212 16.17 8.97 -18.18
C ARG A 212 15.36 9.46 -16.97
N VAL A 213 14.02 9.52 -17.07
CA VAL A 213 13.17 9.94 -15.94
C VAL A 213 13.32 9.01 -14.75
N LYS A 214 13.56 7.71 -14.98
CA LYS A 214 13.82 6.75 -13.91
C LYS A 214 15.06 7.14 -13.11
N GLY A 215 16.14 7.53 -13.78
CA GLY A 215 17.35 8.03 -13.11
C GLY A 215 17.09 9.30 -12.27
N ASP A 216 16.26 10.21 -12.78
CA ASP A 216 15.88 11.42 -12.05
C ASP A 216 15.03 11.13 -10.83
N LEU A 217 14.10 10.17 -10.89
CA LEU A 217 13.34 9.71 -9.73
C LEU A 217 14.25 9.08 -8.66
N PHE A 218 15.32 8.38 -9.06
CA PHE A 218 16.30 7.84 -8.11
C PHE A 218 17.09 8.93 -7.41
N ALA A 219 17.46 9.99 -8.13
CA ALA A 219 18.10 11.15 -7.54
C ALA A 219 17.14 11.89 -6.60
N LEU A 220 15.89 12.11 -7.02
CA LEU A 220 14.85 12.75 -6.20
C LEU A 220 14.56 11.97 -4.91
N ARG A 221 14.61 10.64 -4.95
CA ARG A 221 14.45 9.78 -3.78
C ARG A 221 15.56 9.96 -2.73
N LYS A 222 16.79 10.23 -3.17
CA LYS A 222 17.99 10.31 -2.31
C LYS A 222 18.11 11.64 -1.55
N THR A 223 17.31 12.64 -1.92
CA THR A 223 17.31 13.96 -1.25
C THR A 223 16.95 13.80 0.22
N ARG A 224 17.54 14.62 1.10
CA ARG A 224 17.36 14.52 2.55
C ARG A 224 16.63 15.72 3.13
N THR A 225 16.78 16.87 2.48
CA THR A 225 16.15 18.13 2.90
C THR A 225 15.16 18.62 1.84
N VAL A 226 14.28 19.52 2.25
CA VAL A 226 13.36 20.23 1.34
C VAL A 226 14.16 20.95 0.25
N THR A 227 15.25 21.62 0.62
CA THR A 227 16.13 22.34 -0.31
C THR A 227 16.71 21.41 -1.37
N ASP A 228 17.30 20.27 -0.98
CA ASP A 228 17.85 19.29 -1.94
C ASP A 228 16.77 18.79 -2.91
N PHE A 229 15.55 18.59 -2.39
CA PHE A 229 14.40 18.15 -3.17
C PHE A 229 13.96 19.21 -4.18
N LEU A 230 13.86 20.48 -3.77
CA LEU A 230 13.51 21.59 -4.65
C LEU A 230 14.58 21.84 -5.71
N GLU A 231 15.87 21.75 -5.36
CA GLU A 231 16.96 21.86 -6.34
C GLU A 231 16.91 20.74 -7.39
N GLN A 232 16.70 19.50 -6.94
CA GLN A 232 16.55 18.37 -7.85
C GLN A 232 15.29 18.51 -8.70
N LEU A 233 14.18 18.97 -8.12
CA LEU A 233 12.94 19.24 -8.84
C LEU A 233 13.14 20.33 -9.90
N ASN A 234 13.88 21.40 -9.60
CA ASN A 234 14.21 22.45 -10.56
C ASN A 234 15.02 21.90 -11.75
N ARG A 235 15.99 21.01 -11.52
CA ARG A 235 16.73 20.34 -12.60
C ARG A 235 15.82 19.50 -13.49
N ILE A 236 14.84 18.81 -12.90
CA ILE A 236 13.84 18.02 -13.62
C ILE A 236 12.90 18.95 -14.41
N GLN A 237 12.48 20.08 -13.83
CA GLN A 237 11.66 21.10 -14.50
C GLN A 237 12.33 21.64 -15.76
N PHE A 238 13.59 22.06 -15.69
CA PHE A 238 14.32 22.57 -16.86
C PHE A 238 14.48 21.51 -17.95
N ARG A 239 14.69 20.25 -17.57
CA ARG A 239 14.91 19.16 -18.52
C ARG A 239 13.65 18.78 -19.30
N TYR A 240 12.50 18.75 -18.63
CA TYR A 240 11.25 18.26 -19.19
C TYR A 240 10.21 19.36 -19.40
N ASN A 241 10.61 20.63 -19.24
CA ASN A 241 9.75 21.80 -19.31
C ASN A 241 8.48 21.67 -18.44
N ILE A 242 8.65 21.23 -17.19
CA ILE A 242 7.52 21.04 -16.26
C ILE A 242 7.21 22.37 -15.59
N THR A 243 5.94 22.76 -15.59
CA THR A 243 5.44 23.85 -14.74
C THR A 243 5.03 23.28 -13.38
N VAL A 244 5.87 23.46 -12.36
CA VAL A 244 5.50 23.14 -10.97
C VAL A 244 4.66 24.28 -10.40
N SER A 245 3.56 23.94 -9.71
CA SER A 245 2.66 24.96 -9.14
C SER A 245 3.35 25.77 -8.04
N LYS A 246 2.96 27.05 -7.91
CA LYS A 246 3.44 27.92 -6.83
C LYS A 246 3.09 27.37 -5.44
N GLN A 247 2.00 26.61 -5.33
CA GLN A 247 1.62 25.87 -4.13
C GLN A 247 2.73 24.93 -3.62
N ILE A 248 3.55 24.36 -4.52
CA ILE A 248 4.63 23.43 -4.14
C ILE A 248 5.94 24.20 -3.87
N LEU A 249 6.29 25.17 -4.73
CA LEU A 249 7.58 25.86 -4.68
C LEU A 249 7.74 26.82 -3.48
N GLY A 250 6.64 27.32 -2.93
CA GLY A 250 6.67 28.22 -1.77
C GLY A 250 5.44 28.17 -0.86
N GLY A 251 4.52 27.23 -1.10
CA GLY A 251 3.35 27.00 -0.24
C GLY A 251 3.63 25.88 0.75
N ILE A 252 3.15 24.67 0.45
CA ILE A 252 3.08 23.52 1.37
C ILE A 252 4.43 23.20 2.02
N LEU A 253 5.52 23.23 1.26
CA LEU A 253 6.85 22.88 1.75
C LEU A 253 7.54 23.98 2.57
N ALA A 254 6.97 25.19 2.58
CA ALA A 254 7.46 26.35 3.30
C ALA A 254 6.52 26.77 4.45
N GLU A 255 5.42 26.03 4.67
CA GLU A 255 4.53 26.25 5.80
C GLU A 255 5.31 26.07 7.13
N PRO A 256 5.17 26.99 8.11
CA PRO A 256 5.91 26.91 9.38
C PRO A 256 5.70 25.61 10.15
N ASP A 257 4.51 25.01 10.01
CA ASP A 257 4.14 23.77 10.67
C ASP A 257 4.53 22.51 9.88
N PHE A 258 5.14 22.67 8.70
CA PHE A 258 5.55 21.56 7.85
C PHE A 258 6.80 20.88 8.40
N SER A 259 6.60 19.76 9.09
CA SER A 259 7.68 19.09 9.81
C SER A 259 8.61 18.31 8.89
N HIS A 260 9.75 17.87 9.45
CA HIS A 260 10.65 16.96 8.73
C HIS A 260 10.01 15.61 8.39
N GLU A 261 9.05 15.13 9.19
CA GLU A 261 8.32 13.90 8.90
C GLU A 261 7.30 14.12 7.77
N ASP A 262 6.61 15.28 7.75
CA ASP A 262 5.72 15.64 6.65
C ASP A 262 6.47 15.75 5.32
N PHE A 263 7.70 16.27 5.35
CA PHE A 263 8.56 16.25 4.16
C PHE A 263 8.88 14.82 3.69
N LYS A 264 9.24 13.91 4.60
CA LYS A 264 9.51 12.51 4.25
C LYS A 264 8.28 11.86 3.62
N ASP A 265 7.09 12.14 4.16
CA ASP A 265 5.83 11.61 3.67
C ASP A 265 5.47 12.20 2.30
N PHE A 266 5.59 13.52 2.14
CA PHE A 266 5.35 14.22 0.87
C PHE A 266 6.22 13.62 -0.24
N LYS A 267 7.52 13.47 0.04
CA LYS A 267 8.45 12.85 -0.90
C LYS A 267 8.05 11.41 -1.22
N ALA A 268 7.65 10.61 -0.22
CA ALA A 268 7.24 9.23 -0.45
C ALA A 268 5.98 9.12 -1.33
N TYR A 269 4.96 9.96 -1.08
CA TYR A 269 3.76 10.02 -1.92
C TYR A 269 4.07 10.46 -3.35
N CYS A 270 4.91 11.48 -3.51
CA CYS A 270 5.39 11.93 -4.81
C CYS A 270 6.09 10.80 -5.58
N LEU A 271 7.01 10.08 -4.95
CA LEU A 271 7.72 8.97 -5.59
C LEU A 271 6.80 7.80 -5.93
N LEU A 272 5.83 7.47 -5.07
CA LEU A 272 4.84 6.44 -5.33
C LEU A 272 3.98 6.81 -6.56
N GLY A 273 3.48 8.05 -6.62
CA GLY A 273 2.73 8.55 -7.77
C GLY A 273 3.54 8.49 -9.06
N ALA A 274 4.80 8.94 -9.01
CA ALA A 274 5.71 8.89 -10.15
C ALA A 274 6.01 7.46 -10.61
N LEU A 275 6.38 6.55 -9.72
CA LEU A 275 6.69 5.17 -10.07
C LEU A 275 5.50 4.45 -10.71
N ASN A 276 4.29 4.65 -10.18
CA ASN A 276 3.08 4.07 -10.75
C ASN A 276 2.80 4.62 -12.16
N ALA A 277 2.93 5.94 -12.37
CA ALA A 277 2.79 6.55 -13.69
C ALA A 277 3.83 5.99 -14.67
N TYR A 278 5.09 5.93 -14.27
CA TYR A 278 6.18 5.42 -15.11
C TYR A 278 5.94 3.96 -15.51
N ASN A 279 5.58 3.11 -14.56
CA ASN A 279 5.27 1.71 -14.82
C ASN A 279 4.06 1.58 -15.75
N ASN A 280 2.99 2.34 -15.54
CA ASN A 280 1.81 2.29 -16.41
C ASN A 280 2.14 2.69 -17.86
N TYR A 281 2.99 3.69 -18.08
CA TYR A 281 3.41 4.09 -19.43
C TYR A 281 4.29 3.07 -20.14
N LYS A 282 5.08 2.30 -19.38
CA LYS A 282 5.97 1.28 -19.91
C LYS A 282 5.32 -0.09 -20.03
N ARG A 283 4.21 -0.31 -19.33
CA ARG A 283 3.47 -1.57 -19.39
C ARG A 283 2.95 -1.77 -20.82
N PRO A 284 3.16 -2.94 -21.43
CA PRO A 284 2.58 -3.22 -22.75
C PRO A 284 1.05 -3.08 -22.67
N SER A 285 0.47 -2.41 -23.66
CA SER A 285 -0.98 -2.39 -23.84
C SER A 285 -1.46 -3.82 -24.06
N LYS A 286 -2.55 -4.23 -23.40
CA LYS A 286 -3.17 -5.55 -23.60
C LYS A 286 -3.47 -5.86 -25.08
N ASN A 287 -3.61 -4.84 -25.94
CA ASN A 287 -3.83 -5.01 -27.37
C ASN A 287 -2.57 -5.39 -28.16
N ALA A 288 -1.37 -5.16 -27.61
CA ALA A 288 -0.11 -5.52 -28.28
C ALA A 288 0.24 -7.01 -28.11
N GLU A 289 -0.23 -7.65 -27.04
CA GLU A 289 -0.01 -9.09 -26.80
C GLU A 289 -0.87 -9.97 -27.72
N THR A 290 -2.06 -9.51 -28.12
CA THR A 290 -2.96 -10.25 -29.03
C THR A 290 -2.48 -10.24 -30.49
N VAL A 291 -1.74 -9.21 -30.91
CA VAL A 291 -1.20 -9.11 -32.29
C VAL A 291 0.11 -9.89 -32.43
N ALA A 292 0.87 -10.07 -31.36
CA ALA A 292 2.09 -10.89 -31.37
C ALA A 292 1.83 -12.40 -31.24
N ALA A 293 0.58 -12.82 -31.01
CA ALA A 293 0.17 -14.21 -30.86
C ALA A 293 -0.66 -14.75 -32.04
N ASN A 294 -0.83 -13.96 -33.11
CA ASN A 294 -1.48 -14.35 -34.37
C ASN A 294 -0.48 -14.33 -35.53
#